data_AF-A0A8C7A385-F1
#
_entry.id   AF-A0A8C7A385-F1
#
_cell.length_a   1.000
_cell.length_b   1.000
_cell.length_c   1.000
_cell.angle_alpha   90.00
_cell.angle_beta   90.00
_cell.angle_gamma   90.00
#
_symmetry.space_group_name_H-M   'P 1'
#
loop_
_entity.id
_entity.type
_entity.pdbx_description
1 polymer ?
#
loop_
_entity_poly.entity_id
_entity_poly.type
_entity_poly.pdbx_seq_one_letter_code
_entity_poly.pdbx_strand_id
1 'polypeptide(L)'
;MHLLMHALDLQNCFQEHLQLQAQVRLLEHRVKQQQLRIIQLLEKKEIQYSDEGDENNVIDLGGKRQYSADCAEIYNDGHKQSGFYKMKPVQSPNEFLAFCDMSDGGDKTCNSETHITLSP
;
A
#
# COMPACT_ATOMS: atom_id res chain seq x y z
N MET A 1 -3.64 -41.01 2.61
CA MET A 1 -4.35 -39.76 2.94
C MET A 1 -3.44 -38.54 2.94
N HIS A 2 -2.27 -38.55 3.59
CA HIS A 2 -1.35 -37.40 3.61
C HIS A 2 -0.84 -36.96 2.21
N LEU A 3 -0.43 -37.89 1.34
CA LEU A 3 0.04 -37.57 -0.03
C LEU A 3 -1.00 -36.84 -0.91
N LEU A 4 -2.29 -37.06 -0.68
CA LEU A 4 -3.36 -36.37 -1.40
C LEU A 4 -3.57 -34.93 -0.90
N MET A 5 -3.29 -34.68 0.38
CA MET A 5 -3.42 -33.35 1.00
C MET A 5 -2.37 -32.40 0.42
N HIS A 6 -1.11 -32.84 0.35
CA HIS A 6 -0.01 -32.07 -0.26
C HIS A 6 -0.23 -31.79 -1.76
N ALA A 7 -0.83 -32.73 -2.49
CA ALA A 7 -1.15 -32.53 -3.90
C ALA A 7 -2.28 -31.50 -4.11
N LEU A 8 -3.29 -31.49 -3.21
CA LEU A 8 -4.34 -30.48 -3.21
C LEU A 8 -3.80 -29.09 -2.88
N ASP A 9 -2.89 -29.00 -1.91
CA ASP A 9 -2.29 -27.72 -1.48
C ASP A 9 -1.43 -27.11 -2.58
N LEU A 10 -0.67 -27.92 -3.34
CA LEU A 10 0.11 -27.44 -4.48
C LEU A 10 -0.78 -26.99 -5.65
N GLN A 11 -1.88 -27.69 -5.91
CA GLN A 11 -2.83 -27.31 -6.94
C GLN A 11 -3.57 -26.01 -6.58
N ASN A 12 -3.93 -25.84 -5.31
CA ASN A 12 -4.50 -24.59 -4.79
C ASN A 12 -3.51 -23.43 -4.90
N CYS A 13 -2.24 -23.65 -4.52
CA CYS A 13 -1.16 -22.66 -4.68
C CYS A 13 -0.98 -22.24 -6.14
N PHE A 14 -1.00 -23.19 -7.08
CA PHE A 14 -0.87 -22.89 -8.51
C PHE A 14 -2.05 -22.06 -9.04
N GLN A 15 -3.26 -22.41 -8.63
CA GLN A 15 -4.46 -21.68 -9.02
C GLN A 15 -4.50 -20.27 -8.44
N GLU A 16 -4.11 -20.12 -7.17
CA GLU A 16 -3.94 -18.81 -6.52
C GLU A 16 -2.89 -17.96 -7.25
N HIS A 17 -1.76 -18.55 -7.65
CA HIS A 17 -0.72 -17.84 -8.40
C HIS A 17 -1.26 -17.29 -9.73
N LEU A 18 -1.96 -18.11 -10.51
CA LEU A 18 -2.58 -17.66 -11.77
C LEU A 18 -3.60 -16.54 -11.55
N GLN A 19 -4.43 -16.66 -10.52
CA GLN A 19 -5.42 -15.66 -10.17
C GLN A 19 -4.76 -14.34 -9.74
N LEU A 20 -3.72 -14.41 -8.91
CA LEU A 20 -2.96 -13.24 -8.47
C LEU A 20 -2.23 -12.57 -9.64
N GLN A 21 -1.61 -13.34 -10.52
CA GLN A 21 -0.99 -12.79 -11.74
C GLN A 21 -2.00 -12.06 -12.63
N ALA A 22 -3.20 -12.61 -12.81
CA ALA A 22 -4.26 -11.94 -13.56
C ALA A 22 -4.71 -10.64 -12.89
N GLN A 23 -4.84 -10.64 -11.56
CA GLN A 23 -5.19 -9.44 -10.78
C GLN A 23 -4.11 -8.38 -10.86
N VAL A 24 -2.83 -8.74 -10.76
CA VAL A 24 -1.69 -7.81 -10.91
C VAL A 24 -1.73 -7.17 -12.30
N ARG A 25 -1.87 -7.95 -13.38
CA ARG A 25 -1.98 -7.39 -14.74
C ARG A 25 -3.13 -6.40 -14.89
N LEU A 26 -4.28 -6.70 -14.28
CA LEU A 26 -5.44 -5.79 -14.28
C LEU A 26 -5.14 -4.50 -13.51
N LEU A 27 -4.51 -4.61 -12.34
CA LEU A 27 -4.14 -3.46 -11.51
C LEU A 27 -3.10 -2.59 -12.21
N GLU A 28 -2.06 -3.18 -12.79
CA GLU A 28 -1.06 -2.46 -13.60
C GLU A 28 -1.71 -1.67 -14.74
N HIS A 29 -2.67 -2.28 -15.44
CA HIS A 29 -3.43 -1.60 -16.48
C HIS A 29 -4.22 -0.41 -15.91
N ARG A 30 -4.90 -0.58 -14.77
CA ARG A 30 -5.64 0.52 -14.11
C ARG A 30 -4.72 1.64 -13.66
N VAL A 31 -3.56 1.33 -13.09
CA VAL A 31 -2.57 2.32 -12.65
C VAL A 31 -2.07 3.13 -13.85
N LYS A 32 -1.73 2.48 -14.97
CA LYS A 32 -1.34 3.18 -16.21
C LYS A 32 -2.45 4.13 -16.70
N GLN A 33 -3.70 3.69 -16.69
CA GLN A 33 -4.85 4.53 -17.06
C GLN A 33 -5.01 5.73 -16.10
N GLN A 34 -4.84 5.51 -14.79
CA GLN A 34 -4.90 6.58 -13.79
C GLN A 34 -3.75 7.58 -13.97
N GLN A 35 -2.55 7.12 -14.28
CA GLN A 35 -1.40 7.98 -14.56
C GLN A 35 -1.65 8.91 -15.75
N LEU A 36 -2.21 8.39 -16.85
CA LEU A 36 -2.60 9.22 -18.00
C LEU A 36 -3.63 10.29 -17.61
N ARG A 37 -4.59 9.93 -16.76
CA ARG A 37 -5.59 10.89 -16.26
C ARG A 37 -4.95 11.97 -15.39
N ILE A 38 -4.00 11.61 -14.53
CA ILE A 38 -3.24 12.56 -13.71
C ILE A 38 -2.47 13.54 -14.60
N ILE A 39 -1.76 13.03 -15.62
CA ILE A 39 -1.03 13.88 -16.58
C ILE A 39 -1.97 14.88 -17.25
N GLN A 40 -3.12 14.42 -17.77
CA GLN A 40 -4.12 15.30 -18.38
C GLN A 40 -4.65 16.36 -17.41
N LEU A 41 -4.83 16.01 -16.13
CA LEU A 41 -5.27 16.95 -15.12
C LEU A 41 -4.18 17.96 -14.78
N LEU A 42 -2.91 17.54 -14.72
CA LEU A 42 -1.77 18.43 -14.49
C LEU A 42 -1.57 19.41 -15.65
N GLU A 43 -1.68 18.95 -16.90
CA GLU A 43 -1.66 19.82 -18.08
C GLU A 43 -2.80 20.85 -18.03
N LYS A 44 -4.03 20.42 -17.70
CA LYS A 44 -5.16 21.34 -17.49
C LYS A 44 -4.94 22.30 -16.33
N LYS A 45 -4.25 21.84 -15.28
CA LYS A 45 -3.93 22.66 -14.11
C LYS A 45 -2.85 23.68 -14.43
N GLU A 46 -1.85 23.39 -15.27
CA GLU A 46 -0.93 24.42 -15.78
C GLU A 46 -1.68 25.48 -16.59
N ILE A 47 -2.73 25.11 -17.32
CA ILE A 47 -3.61 26.08 -18.00
C ILE A 47 -4.42 26.92 -16.98
N GLN A 48 -4.74 26.38 -15.80
CA GLN A 48 -5.49 27.09 -14.74
C GLN A 48 -4.62 27.81 -13.70
N TYR A 49 -3.34 27.46 -13.53
CA TYR A 49 -2.43 28.01 -12.51
C TYR A 49 -1.97 29.45 -12.79
N SER A 50 -2.59 30.14 -13.74
CA SER A 50 -2.62 31.60 -13.72
C SER A 50 -3.56 32.16 -12.65
N ASP A 51 -4.34 31.35 -11.93
CA ASP A 51 -5.32 31.83 -10.94
C ASP A 51 -5.46 30.87 -9.74
N GLU A 52 -4.86 31.26 -8.61
CA GLU A 52 -5.17 30.91 -7.21
C GLU A 52 -4.99 29.46 -6.69
N GLY A 53 -4.19 29.34 -5.63
CA GLY A 53 -4.03 28.13 -4.82
C GLY A 53 -4.85 28.17 -3.53
N ASP A 54 -5.17 27.00 -2.97
CA ASP A 54 -5.44 26.86 -1.53
C ASP A 54 -5.29 25.40 -1.06
N GLU A 55 -4.74 25.26 0.16
CA GLU A 55 -4.34 24.06 0.86
C GLU A 55 -5.37 23.75 1.96
N ASN A 56 -6.17 22.68 1.89
CA ASN A 56 -7.00 22.29 3.02
C ASN A 56 -7.35 20.80 2.98
N ASN A 57 -6.71 19.96 3.82
CA ASN A 57 -7.21 18.67 4.34
C ASN A 57 -6.18 18.01 5.30
N VAL A 58 -5.97 18.57 6.50
CA VAL A 58 -5.16 17.91 7.55
C VAL A 58 -6.08 17.52 8.71
N ILE A 59 -6.05 16.23 9.09
CA ILE A 59 -6.79 15.70 10.24
C ILE A 59 -5.97 15.99 11.50
N ASP A 60 -6.48 16.87 12.37
CA ASP A 60 -5.85 17.24 13.64
C ASP A 60 -6.30 16.30 14.78
N LEU A 61 -5.33 15.65 15.43
CA LEU A 61 -5.54 14.69 16.52
C LEU A 61 -5.46 15.32 17.92
N GLY A 62 -5.56 16.65 18.05
CA GLY A 62 -5.80 17.26 19.37
C GLY A 62 -4.64 17.06 20.35
N GLY A 63 -3.48 17.62 20.01
CA GLY A 63 -2.58 18.31 20.93
C GLY A 63 -1.96 17.65 22.17
N LYS A 64 -2.32 16.46 22.67
CA LYS A 64 -1.79 16.03 23.99
C LYS A 64 -1.56 14.55 24.32
N ARG A 65 -1.75 13.58 23.42
CA ARG A 65 -1.44 12.18 23.78
C ARG A 65 -0.54 11.52 22.73
N GLN A 66 0.72 11.42 23.14
CA GLN A 66 1.78 10.54 22.65
C GLN A 66 2.05 10.60 21.15
N TYR A 67 3.09 11.38 20.83
CA TYR A 67 3.81 11.30 19.57
C TYR A 67 4.44 9.90 19.45
N SER A 68 3.78 8.99 18.78
CA SER A 68 4.34 7.69 18.44
C SER A 68 5.47 7.86 17.41
N ALA A 69 6.58 7.14 17.58
CA ALA A 69 7.76 7.28 16.72
C ALA A 69 7.58 6.62 15.35
N ASP A 70 6.67 5.64 15.26
CA ASP A 70 6.37 4.88 14.06
C ASP A 70 4.90 4.43 13.99
N CYS A 71 4.48 3.95 12.81
CA CYS A 71 3.13 3.43 12.59
C CYS A 71 2.78 2.24 13.49
N ALA A 72 3.76 1.45 13.92
CA ALA A 72 3.51 0.25 14.71
C ALA A 72 3.05 0.62 16.13
N GLU A 73 3.66 1.64 16.74
CA GLU A 73 3.24 2.18 18.02
C GLU A 73 1.83 2.81 17.94
N ILE A 74 1.53 3.56 16.88
CA ILE A 74 0.18 4.09 16.59
C ILE A 74 -0.86 2.95 16.52
N TYR A 75 -0.51 1.86 15.81
CA TYR A 75 -1.37 0.69 15.69
C TYR A 75 -1.61 0.01 17.04
N ASN A 76 -0.57 -0.10 17.88
CA ASN A 76 -0.64 -0.71 19.20
C ASN A 76 -1.48 0.14 20.19
N ASP A 77 -1.48 1.46 20.02
CA ASP A 77 -2.33 2.39 20.77
C ASP A 77 -3.82 2.34 20.37
N GLY A 78 -4.18 1.47 19.43
CA GLY A 78 -5.56 1.20 19.03
C GLY A 78 -6.02 1.94 17.78
N HIS A 79 -5.12 2.68 17.11
CA HIS A 79 -5.43 3.34 15.84
C HIS A 79 -5.23 2.36 14.68
N LYS A 80 -6.33 1.69 14.28
CA LYS A 80 -6.34 0.65 13.24
C LYS A 80 -6.72 1.15 11.85
N GLN A 81 -6.98 2.45 11.68
CA GLN A 81 -7.38 3.01 10.39
C GLN A 81 -6.14 3.37 9.56
N SER A 82 -6.10 3.01 8.29
CA SER A 82 -5.06 3.52 7.39
C SER A 82 -5.25 5.02 7.14
N GLY A 83 -4.17 5.80 7.17
CA GLY A 83 -4.25 7.26 7.04
C GLY A 83 -2.92 7.98 7.24
N PHE A 84 -2.93 9.30 7.07
CA PHE A 84 -1.77 10.15 7.38
C PHE A 84 -1.75 10.48 8.88
N TYR A 85 -0.64 10.17 9.53
CA TYR A 85 -0.38 10.44 10.93
C TYR A 85 0.77 11.42 11.09
N LYS A 86 0.64 12.31 12.06
CA LYS A 86 1.70 13.25 12.44
C LYS A 86 2.65 12.56 13.41
N MET A 87 3.92 12.52 13.04
CA MET A 87 4.98 11.82 13.75
C MET A 87 6.05 12.78 14.25
N LYS A 88 6.67 12.43 15.38
CA LYS A 88 7.82 13.15 15.93
C LYS A 88 8.84 12.16 16.50
N PRO A 89 9.82 11.72 15.69
CA PRO A 89 10.86 10.84 16.18
C PRO A 89 11.70 11.53 17.26
N VAL A 90 12.15 10.78 18.26
CA VAL A 90 13.00 11.30 19.36
C VAL A 90 14.28 11.97 18.83
N GLN A 91 14.81 11.48 17.70
CA GLN A 91 16.05 11.95 17.09
C GLN A 91 15.87 13.17 16.18
N SER A 92 14.62 13.56 15.89
CA SER A 92 14.30 14.73 15.07
C SER A 92 13.52 15.76 15.90
N PRO A 93 13.96 17.02 15.97
CA PRO A 93 13.17 18.06 16.61
C PRO A 93 11.88 18.39 15.83
N ASN A 94 11.84 18.03 14.54
CA ASN A 94 10.78 18.39 13.61
C ASN A 94 9.75 17.27 13.45
N GLU A 95 8.49 17.68 13.43
CA GLU A 95 7.35 16.82 13.12
C GLU A 95 7.21 16.64 11.61
N PHE A 96 6.77 15.46 11.17
CA PHE A 96 6.42 15.21 9.77
C PHE A 96 5.17 14.35 9.67
N LEU A 97 4.53 14.36 8.50
CA LEU A 97 3.36 13.52 8.20
C LEU A 97 3.83 12.26 7.48
N ALA A 98 3.37 11.09 7.91
CA ALA A 98 3.60 9.82 7.22
C ALA A 98 2.28 9.07 7.03
N PHE A 99 2.15 8.36 5.91
CA PHE A 99 1.01 7.49 5.68
C PHE A 99 1.27 6.13 6.34
N CYS A 100 0.36 5.69 7.20
CA CYS A 100 0.38 4.36 7.80
C CYS A 100 -0.68 3.48 7.14
N ASP A 101 -0.25 2.37 6.55
CA ASP A 101 -1.17 1.30 6.13
C ASP A 101 -1.39 0.35 7.32
N MET A 102 -2.58 0.42 7.89
CA MET A 102 -3.00 -0.39 9.05
C MET A 102 -3.94 -1.54 8.64
N SER A 103 -4.08 -1.77 7.34
CA SER A 103 -4.77 -2.96 6.82
C SER A 103 -4.01 -4.18 7.33
N ASP A 104 -4.70 -5.18 7.90
CA ASP A 104 -4.08 -6.42 8.38
C ASP A 104 -3.23 -7.04 7.26
N GLY A 105 -1.92 -6.78 7.33
CA GLY A 105 -0.90 -7.26 6.40
C GLY A 105 -0.61 -8.72 6.67
N GLY A 106 -1.61 -9.57 6.46
CA GLY A 106 -1.45 -11.01 6.51
C GLY A 106 -0.69 -11.47 5.29
N ASP A 107 0.63 -11.52 5.40
CA ASP A 107 1.51 -12.18 4.44
C ASP A 107 1.07 -13.65 4.32
N LYS A 108 0.45 -14.00 3.19
CA LYS A 108 0.20 -15.38 2.78
C LYS A 108 1.10 -15.66 1.59
N THR A 109 2.39 -15.83 1.86
CA THR A 109 3.35 -16.17 0.83
C THR A 109 3.18 -17.65 0.45
N CYS A 110 2.34 -17.93 -0.56
CA CYS A 110 2.37 -19.18 -1.32
C CYS A 110 3.56 -19.10 -2.31
N ASN A 111 4.75 -19.51 -1.88
CA ASN A 111 5.98 -19.48 -2.68
C ASN A 111 6.08 -20.68 -3.62
N SER A 112 5.68 -20.51 -4.88
CA SER A 112 6.04 -21.41 -5.97
C SER A 112 7.33 -20.95 -6.65
N GLU A 113 8.47 -21.00 -5.97
CA GLU A 113 9.77 -20.92 -6.64
C GLU A 113 10.09 -22.27 -7.28
N THR A 114 9.33 -22.61 -8.33
CA THR A 114 9.79 -23.56 -9.33
C THR A 114 10.50 -22.77 -10.41
N HIS A 115 11.83 -22.75 -10.31
CA HIS A 115 12.74 -22.46 -11.41
C HIS A 115 12.29 -23.28 -12.64
N ILE A 116 11.59 -22.65 -13.58
CA ILE A 116 11.47 -23.17 -14.93
C ILE A 116 12.81 -22.86 -15.60
N THR A 117 13.81 -23.71 -15.36
CA THR A 117 14.98 -23.78 -16.22
C THR A 117 14.50 -24.31 -17.58
N LEU A 118 14.28 -23.39 -18.52
CA LEU A 118 14.40 -23.74 -19.93
C LEU A 118 15.86 -24.06 -20.20
N SER A 119 16.13 -25.30 -20.59
CA SER A 119 17.39 -25.71 -21.22
C SER A 119 17.17 -26.96 -22.06
N PRO A 120 17.84 -27.10 -23.23
CA PRO A 120 18.39 -26.07 -24.13
C PRO A 120 17.42 -25.71 -25.28
#